data_AF-A0A949UMI0-F1
#
_entry.id   AF-A0A949UMI0-F1
#
_cell.length_a   1.000
_cell.length_b   1.000
_cell.length_c   1.000
_cell.angle_alpha   90.00
_cell.angle_beta   90.00
_cell.angle_gamma   90.00
#
_symmetry.space_group_name_H-M   'P 1'
#
loop_
_entity.id
_entity.type
_entity.pdbx_description
1 polymer ?
#
loop_
_entity_poly.entity_id
_entity_poly.type
_entity_poly.pdbx_seq_one_letter_code
_entity_poly.pdbx_strand_id
1 'polypeptide(L)'
;YEPGVPDSTEPGFADISRGRLAVEPNVEGEIVRQISMPQAIFQEITQGLRRVIKGRGTTSDFYHSTTGEKLFYYYPNSAIPIAGKTGTAQGAGNYPWNDSSAFAAFSLDAEQPYTVSAYLEKSGYGSQAAGPVVKCIFMQLSGIAPTDPVVLSDPLDPRSDVAAEQKILTDQSCYDGRFS
;
A
#
# COMPACT_ATOMS: atom_id res chain seq x y z
N TYR A 1 15.03 -29.03 7.37
CA TYR A 1 15.74 -28.12 6.45
C TYR A 1 15.42 -28.65 5.07
N GLU A 2 14.49 -28.03 4.35
CA GLU A 2 14.38 -28.26 2.90
C GLU A 2 14.43 -26.91 2.18
N PRO A 3 15.65 -26.38 1.95
CA PRO A 3 15.93 -25.28 1.05
C PRO A 3 16.19 -25.85 -0.35
N GLY A 4 15.51 -25.31 -1.36
CA GLY A 4 15.55 -25.81 -2.73
C GLY A 4 16.07 -24.81 -3.77
N VAL A 5 16.52 -23.62 -3.35
CA VAL A 5 17.17 -22.67 -4.25
C VAL A 5 18.64 -22.63 -3.87
N PRO A 6 19.56 -23.17 -4.69
CA PRO A 6 20.97 -22.94 -4.47
C PRO A 6 21.23 -21.43 -4.54
N ASP A 7 22.02 -20.90 -3.60
CA ASP A 7 22.46 -19.51 -3.66
C ASP A 7 23.05 -19.21 -5.04
N SER A 8 22.70 -18.05 -5.60
CA SER A 8 23.33 -17.58 -6.83
C SER A 8 24.84 -17.51 -6.63
N THR A 9 25.60 -17.81 -7.68
CA THR A 9 27.06 -17.59 -7.69
C THR A 9 27.41 -16.10 -7.58
N GLU A 10 26.46 -15.22 -7.90
CA GLU A 10 26.55 -13.79 -7.65
C GLU A 10 25.91 -13.44 -6.29
N PRO A 11 26.67 -12.87 -5.34
CA PRO A 11 26.14 -12.47 -4.04
C PRO A 11 25.03 -11.43 -4.18
N GLY A 12 24.00 -11.51 -3.34
CA GLY A 12 22.93 -10.49 -3.31
C GLY A 12 21.77 -10.70 -4.28
N PHE A 13 21.78 -11.79 -5.05
CA PHE A 13 20.67 -12.19 -5.91
C PHE A 13 20.20 -13.60 -5.55
N ALA A 14 18.92 -13.79 -5.27
CA ALA A 14 18.32 -15.11 -5.31
C ALA A 14 17.93 -15.37 -6.77
N ASP A 15 18.57 -16.34 -7.42
CA ASP A 15 18.18 -16.77 -8.77
C ASP A 15 16.85 -17.54 -8.70
N ILE A 16 15.76 -16.79 -8.61
CA ILE A 16 14.41 -17.30 -8.60
C ILE A 16 13.98 -17.87 -9.97
N SER A 17 14.78 -17.72 -11.03
CA SER A 17 14.50 -18.42 -12.31
C SER A 17 14.63 -19.94 -12.15
N ARG A 18 15.42 -20.39 -11.17
CA ARG A 18 15.56 -21.79 -10.74
C ARG A 18 14.75 -22.12 -9.51
N GLY A 19 14.11 -21.12 -8.90
CA GLY A 19 13.24 -21.29 -7.75
C GLY A 19 12.00 -22.08 -8.15
N ARG A 20 11.89 -23.31 -7.66
CA ARG A 20 10.61 -24.03 -7.68
C ARG A 20 9.83 -23.65 -6.44
N LEU A 21 8.62 -23.15 -6.67
CA LEU A 21 7.65 -22.95 -5.61
C LEU A 21 7.33 -24.33 -5.03
N ALA A 22 7.34 -24.46 -3.70
CA ALA A 22 7.08 -25.74 -3.03
C ALA A 22 5.70 -26.32 -3.38
N VAL A 23 4.77 -25.43 -3.77
CA VAL A 23 3.50 -25.70 -4.43
C VAL A 23 3.36 -24.63 -5.50
N GLU A 24 2.89 -24.95 -6.71
CA GLU A 24 2.56 -23.89 -7.66
C GLU A 24 1.56 -22.93 -7.00
N PRO A 25 1.91 -21.65 -6.83
CA PRO A 25 1.01 -20.71 -6.21
C PRO A 25 -0.20 -20.63 -7.13
N ASN A 26 -1.38 -20.72 -6.54
CA ASN A 26 -2.61 -20.44 -7.23
C ASN A 26 -2.71 -18.92 -7.49
N VAL A 27 -1.86 -18.42 -8.39
CA VAL A 27 -1.81 -17.01 -8.81
C VAL A 27 -3.07 -16.59 -9.54
N GLU A 28 -3.74 -17.54 -10.22
CA GLU A 28 -5.03 -17.30 -10.87
C GLU A 28 -6.18 -17.22 -9.85
N GLY A 29 -5.99 -17.81 -8.66
CA GLY A 29 -7.04 -18.01 -7.67
C GLY A 29 -8.02 -19.10 -8.10
N GLU A 30 -8.61 -19.80 -7.13
CA GLU A 30 -9.72 -20.70 -7.41
C GLU A 30 -11.02 -19.95 -7.13
N ILE A 31 -11.90 -19.89 -8.13
CA ILE A 31 -13.25 -19.35 -7.93
C ILE A 31 -14.06 -20.38 -7.14
N VAL A 32 -13.94 -20.33 -5.82
CA VAL A 32 -14.72 -21.19 -4.90
C VAL A 32 -16.20 -20.81 -4.94
N ARG A 33 -16.50 -19.51 -5.13
CA ARG A 33 -17.86 -18.99 -5.20
C ARG A 33 -17.89 -17.65 -5.89
N GLN A 34 -18.74 -17.51 -6.91
CA GLN A 34 -19.07 -16.22 -7.51
C GLN A 34 -20.39 -15.71 -6.93
N ILE A 35 -20.34 -14.54 -6.30
CA ILE A 35 -21.53 -13.86 -5.79
C ILE A 35 -21.89 -12.78 -6.81
N SER A 36 -23.13 -12.80 -7.32
CA SER A 36 -23.60 -11.77 -8.24
C SER A 36 -23.65 -10.42 -7.52
N MET A 37 -22.92 -9.45 -8.04
CA MET A 37 -22.96 -8.06 -7.61
C MET A 37 -23.44 -7.21 -8.79
N PRO A 38 -24.72 -6.79 -8.80
CA PRO A 38 -25.25 -5.90 -9.84
C PRO A 38 -24.40 -4.63 -9.95
N GLN A 39 -24.22 -4.14 -11.17
CA GLN A 39 -23.40 -2.97 -11.46
C GLN A 39 -23.83 -1.74 -10.65
N ALA A 40 -25.14 -1.55 -10.44
CA ALA A 40 -25.66 -0.45 -9.63
C ALA A 40 -25.14 -0.49 -8.18
N ILE A 41 -25.02 -1.68 -7.58
CA ILE A 41 -24.49 -1.84 -6.21
C ILE A 41 -22.99 -1.56 -6.19
N PHE A 42 -22.25 -2.13 -7.15
CA PHE A 42 -20.80 -1.92 -7.24
C PHE A 42 -20.44 -0.45 -7.46
N GLN A 43 -21.22 0.26 -8.27
CA GLN A 43 -21.04 1.69 -8.53
C GLN A 43 -21.23 2.53 -7.27
N GLU A 44 -22.26 2.27 -6.46
CA GLU A 44 -22.48 3.02 -5.22
C GLU A 44 -21.35 2.79 -4.20
N ILE A 45 -20.88 1.55 -4.06
CA ILE A 45 -19.72 1.24 -3.20
C ILE A 45 -18.49 2.00 -3.70
N THR A 46 -18.23 1.94 -5.00
CA THR A 46 -17.07 2.61 -5.62
C THR A 46 -17.14 4.12 -5.48
N GLN A 47 -18.33 4.72 -5.63
CA GLN A 47 -18.55 6.15 -5.40
C GLN A 47 -18.23 6.54 -3.95
N GLY A 48 -18.70 5.75 -2.97
CA GLY A 48 -18.39 5.96 -1.56
C GLY A 48 -16.88 5.89 -1.27
N LEU A 49 -16.20 4.88 -1.79
CA LEU A 49 -14.76 4.69 -1.61
C LEU A 49 -13.92 5.75 -2.33
N ARG A 50 -14.35 6.20 -3.52
CA ARG A 50 -13.73 7.33 -4.22
C ARG A 50 -13.89 8.63 -3.44
N ARG A 51 -15.04 8.82 -2.78
CA ARG A 51 -15.31 9.99 -1.94
C ARG A 51 -14.37 10.05 -0.73
N VAL A 52 -13.93 8.93 -0.18
CA VAL A 52 -12.94 8.91 0.91
C VAL A 52 -11.61 9.56 0.50
N ILE A 53 -11.22 9.41 -0.77
CA ILE A 53 -9.94 9.91 -1.31
C ILE A 53 -10.05 11.37 -1.74
N LYS A 54 -10.96 11.66 -2.69
CA LYS A 54 -11.07 12.97 -3.36
C LYS A 54 -12.36 13.74 -3.02
N GLY A 55 -13.21 13.19 -2.16
CA GLY A 55 -14.50 13.78 -1.84
C GLY A 55 -14.40 14.85 -0.76
N ARG A 56 -15.23 15.89 -0.92
CA ARG A 56 -15.42 16.91 0.12
C ARG A 56 -16.05 16.27 1.36
N GLY A 57 -15.55 16.71 2.51
CA GLY A 57 -16.19 16.53 3.81
C GLY A 57 -17.61 17.09 3.87
N THR A 58 -18.23 16.95 5.02
CA THR A 58 -19.59 17.43 5.30
C THR A 58 -19.58 18.43 6.44
N THR A 59 -20.39 19.48 6.34
CA THR A 59 -20.57 20.44 7.43
C THR A 59 -21.88 20.14 8.15
N SER A 60 -21.80 19.90 9.46
CA SER A 60 -22.96 19.86 10.35
C SER A 60 -22.92 21.05 11.31
N ASP A 61 -22.03 20.96 12.28
CA ASP A 61 -21.70 21.92 13.33
C ASP A 61 -20.35 22.59 13.03
N PHE A 62 -19.37 21.79 12.60
CA PHE A 62 -18.12 22.22 11.99
C PHE A 62 -17.82 21.37 10.74
N TYR A 63 -16.73 21.67 10.04
CA TYR A 63 -16.35 20.92 8.84
C TYR A 63 -15.71 19.57 9.19
N HIS A 64 -16.35 18.47 8.78
CA HIS A 64 -15.85 17.11 8.94
C HIS A 64 -15.21 16.65 7.63
N SER A 65 -13.88 16.78 7.51
CA SER A 65 -13.14 16.34 6.33
C SER A 65 -13.19 14.81 6.16
N THR A 66 -13.18 14.32 4.92
CA THR A 66 -13.03 12.87 4.70
C THR A 66 -11.63 12.41 5.08
N THR A 67 -11.47 11.13 5.40
CA THR A 67 -10.21 10.63 5.98
C THR A 67 -9.02 10.71 5.02
N GLY A 68 -9.25 10.68 3.71
CA GLY A 68 -8.23 10.89 2.69
C GLY A 68 -8.08 12.35 2.24
N GLU A 69 -9.03 13.25 2.54
CA GLU A 69 -9.10 14.59 1.96
C GLU A 69 -7.79 15.39 2.12
N LYS A 70 -7.23 15.41 3.34
CA LYS A 70 -5.99 16.12 3.62
C LYS A 70 -4.77 15.42 3.00
N LEU A 71 -4.71 14.10 3.09
CA LEU A 71 -3.60 13.28 2.60
C LEU A 71 -3.49 13.30 1.06
N PHE A 72 -4.62 13.19 0.37
CA PHE A 72 -4.71 13.13 -1.09
C PHE A 72 -4.97 14.49 -1.73
N TYR A 73 -4.87 15.59 -0.97
CA TYR A 73 -5.12 16.94 -1.46
C TYR A 73 -4.26 17.29 -2.68
N TYR A 74 -2.97 16.91 -2.66
CA TYR A 74 -2.04 17.12 -3.77
C TYR A 74 -1.93 15.94 -4.72
N TYR A 75 -2.83 14.95 -4.63
CA TYR A 75 -2.79 13.79 -5.50
C TYR A 75 -3.13 14.20 -6.95
N PRO A 76 -2.20 14.07 -7.91
CA PRO A 76 -2.38 14.62 -9.25
C PRO A 76 -3.60 14.04 -9.98
N ASN A 77 -4.17 14.80 -10.90
CA ASN A 77 -5.23 14.30 -11.77
C ASN A 77 -4.71 13.41 -12.90
N SER A 78 -3.41 13.50 -13.21
CA SER A 78 -2.71 12.61 -14.14
C SER A 78 -2.30 11.28 -13.51
N ALA A 79 -2.36 11.15 -12.19
CA ALA A 79 -2.10 9.89 -11.49
C ALA A 79 -3.27 8.92 -11.70
N ILE A 80 -3.01 7.62 -11.53
CA ILE A 80 -4.03 6.57 -11.57
C ILE A 80 -5.20 6.97 -10.67
N PRO A 81 -6.44 7.01 -11.17
CA PRO A 81 -7.60 7.31 -10.34
C PRO A 81 -7.84 6.14 -9.39
N ILE A 82 -7.98 6.42 -8.09
CA ILE A 82 -8.15 5.39 -7.07
C ILE A 82 -9.42 5.57 -6.23
N ALA A 83 -9.90 4.47 -5.69
CA ALA A 83 -10.89 4.41 -4.61
C ALA A 83 -10.31 3.59 -3.46
N GLY A 84 -10.58 3.97 -2.21
CA GLY A 84 -9.95 3.29 -1.09
C GLY A 84 -10.57 3.60 0.25
N LYS A 85 -10.09 2.89 1.27
CA LYS A 85 -10.52 3.05 2.65
C LYS A 85 -9.35 2.90 3.60
N THR A 86 -9.41 3.72 4.64
CA THR A 86 -8.57 3.61 5.82
C THR A 86 -9.25 2.79 6.92
N GLY A 87 -8.45 2.01 7.63
CA GLY A 87 -8.78 1.40 8.91
C GLY A 87 -7.76 1.75 9.97
N THR A 88 -8.20 1.81 11.22
CA THR A 88 -7.34 1.69 12.39
C THR A 88 -7.76 0.39 13.08
N ALA A 89 -6.85 -0.57 13.20
CA ALA A 89 -7.11 -1.82 13.91
C ALA A 89 -6.67 -1.64 15.37
N GLN A 90 -7.61 -1.73 16.30
CA GLN A 90 -7.34 -1.56 17.73
C GLN A 90 -6.44 -2.69 18.23
N GLY A 91 -5.36 -2.33 18.91
CA GLY A 91 -4.44 -3.30 19.48
C GLY A 91 -4.98 -4.00 20.72
N ALA A 92 -4.41 -5.16 21.06
CA ALA A 92 -4.76 -5.89 22.28
C ALA A 92 -4.63 -4.98 23.53
N GLY A 93 -5.66 -4.99 24.38
CA GLY A 93 -5.74 -4.18 25.60
C GLY A 93 -6.28 -2.75 25.41
N ASN A 94 -6.73 -2.36 24.21
CA ASN A 94 -7.28 -1.02 23.91
C ASN A 94 -6.32 0.14 24.24
N TYR A 95 -5.02 -0.13 24.17
CA TYR A 95 -4.02 0.90 24.38
C TYR A 95 -3.75 1.65 23.07
N PRO A 96 -3.87 2.99 23.01
CA PRO A 96 -3.72 3.76 21.77
C PRO A 96 -2.37 3.56 21.04
N TRP A 97 -1.32 3.20 21.77
CA TRP A 97 0.01 2.92 21.19
C TRP A 97 0.14 1.53 20.56
N ASN A 98 -0.87 0.67 20.71
CA ASN A 98 -0.91 -0.63 20.04
C ASN A 98 -1.77 -0.62 18.77
N ASP A 99 -2.37 0.53 18.43
CA ASP A 99 -3.23 0.64 17.25
C ASP A 99 -2.40 0.49 15.98
N SER A 100 -2.89 -0.34 15.06
CA SER A 100 -2.25 -0.61 13.78
C SER A 100 -2.93 0.20 12.67
N SER A 101 -2.12 0.72 11.78
CA SER A 101 -2.52 1.59 10.68
C SER A 101 -2.78 0.74 9.44
N ALA A 102 -3.98 0.81 8.87
CA ALA A 102 -4.34 0.08 7.67
C ALA A 102 -4.91 1.02 6.60
N PHE A 103 -4.52 0.77 5.34
CA PHE A 103 -5.09 1.46 4.20
C PHE A 103 -5.09 0.54 2.99
N ALA A 104 -6.23 0.47 2.29
CA ALA A 104 -6.34 -0.27 1.05
C ALA A 104 -6.99 0.60 -0.02
N ALA A 105 -6.46 0.54 -1.23
CA ALA A 105 -7.02 1.22 -2.39
C ALA A 105 -6.84 0.40 -3.66
N PHE A 106 -7.74 0.59 -4.60
CA PHE A 106 -7.71 -0.04 -5.91
C PHE A 106 -7.89 1.01 -7.01
N SER A 107 -7.34 0.69 -8.17
CA SER A 107 -7.43 1.51 -9.38
C SER A 107 -8.85 1.49 -9.97
N LEU A 108 -9.28 2.64 -10.46
CA LEU A 108 -10.49 2.81 -11.26
C LEU A 108 -10.20 2.77 -12.77
N ASP A 109 -8.93 2.64 -13.15
CA ASP A 109 -8.48 2.46 -14.53
C ASP A 109 -8.36 0.96 -14.83
N ALA A 110 -9.12 0.50 -15.83
CA ALA A 110 -9.15 -0.89 -16.24
C ALA A 110 -7.85 -1.36 -16.93
N GLU A 111 -7.09 -0.43 -17.52
CA GLU A 111 -5.79 -0.74 -18.12
C GLU A 111 -4.68 -0.89 -17.07
N GLN A 112 -4.91 -0.36 -15.87
CA GLN A 112 -3.98 -0.38 -14.75
C GLN A 112 -4.67 -0.95 -13.50
N PRO A 113 -5.06 -2.25 -13.47
CA PRO A 113 -5.93 -2.84 -12.45
C PRO A 113 -5.19 -3.17 -11.14
N TYR A 114 -4.43 -2.21 -10.61
CA TYR A 114 -3.65 -2.39 -9.38
C TYR A 114 -4.51 -2.26 -8.14
N THR A 115 -4.22 -3.12 -7.16
CA THR A 115 -4.72 -3.00 -5.78
C THR A 115 -3.52 -2.95 -4.85
N VAL A 116 -3.51 -1.97 -3.94
CA VAL A 116 -2.43 -1.76 -2.98
C VAL A 116 -3.03 -1.72 -1.58
N SER A 117 -2.45 -2.49 -0.68
CA SER A 117 -2.79 -2.52 0.74
C SER A 117 -1.53 -2.34 1.56
N ALA A 118 -1.61 -1.50 2.59
CA ALA A 118 -0.56 -1.33 3.58
C ALA A 118 -1.13 -1.57 4.98
N TYR A 119 -0.37 -2.32 5.77
CA TYR A 119 -0.66 -2.59 7.17
C TYR A 119 0.61 -2.35 7.98
N LEU A 120 0.58 -1.37 8.88
CA LEU A 120 1.72 -1.00 9.71
C LEU A 120 1.33 -1.19 11.18
N GLU A 121 2.02 -2.12 11.85
CA GLU A 121 1.77 -2.43 13.25
C GLU A 121 2.17 -1.27 14.17
N LYS A 122 1.39 -1.05 15.23
CA LYS A 122 1.67 -0.04 16.27
C LYS A 122 1.96 1.37 15.72
N SER A 123 1.40 1.68 14.56
CA SER A 123 1.69 2.90 13.80
C SER A 123 0.55 3.92 13.87
N GLY A 124 -0.42 3.70 14.78
CA GLY A 124 -1.52 4.62 15.03
C GLY A 124 -2.52 4.69 13.87
N TYR A 125 -2.92 5.90 13.48
CA TYR A 125 -4.02 6.11 12.54
C TYR A 125 -3.70 5.70 11.10
N GLY A 126 -4.65 5.02 10.46
CA GLY A 126 -4.61 4.57 9.06
C GLY A 126 -4.19 5.65 8.04
N SER A 127 -4.63 6.90 8.23
CA SER A 127 -4.34 8.02 7.33
C SER A 127 -2.97 8.68 7.55
N GLN A 128 -2.29 8.39 8.67
CA GLN A 128 -1.02 9.02 9.01
C GLN A 128 0.19 8.12 8.69
N ALA A 129 0.02 6.80 8.66
CA ALA A 129 1.11 5.87 8.36
C ALA A 129 0.83 5.02 7.10
N ALA A 130 -0.22 4.20 7.07
CA ALA A 130 -0.51 3.33 5.93
C ALA A 130 -0.99 4.09 4.68
N GLY A 131 -1.80 5.13 4.84
CA GLY A 131 -2.32 5.94 3.74
C GLY A 131 -1.23 6.57 2.87
N PRO A 132 -0.25 7.28 3.45
CA PRO A 132 0.87 7.84 2.70
C PRO A 132 1.68 6.78 1.94
N VAL A 133 1.88 5.59 2.50
CA VAL A 133 2.53 4.47 1.81
C VAL A 133 1.75 4.06 0.56
N VAL A 134 0.44 3.83 0.67
CA VAL A 134 -0.40 3.47 -0.47
C VAL A 134 -0.42 4.58 -1.53
N LYS A 135 -0.50 5.85 -1.10
CA LYS A 135 -0.44 7.01 -2.01
C LYS A 135 0.86 7.02 -2.81
N CYS A 136 2.00 6.85 -2.15
CA CYS A 136 3.32 6.83 -2.80
C CYS A 136 3.43 5.70 -3.83
N ILE A 137 2.99 4.50 -3.48
CA ILE A 137 3.01 3.35 -4.41
C ILE A 137 2.17 3.67 -5.65
N PHE A 138 0.95 4.21 -5.51
CA PHE A 138 0.15 4.59 -6.67
C PHE A 138 0.79 5.71 -7.50
N MET A 139 1.47 6.68 -6.87
CA MET A 139 2.21 7.71 -7.60
C MET A 139 3.42 7.14 -8.37
N GLN A 140 4.09 6.12 -7.81
CA GLN A 140 5.17 5.41 -8.49
C GLN A 140 4.65 4.55 -9.65
N LEU A 141 3.55 3.81 -9.44
CA LEU A 141 2.88 3.05 -10.50
C LEU A 141 2.36 3.95 -11.63
N SER A 142 2.00 5.20 -11.30
CA SER A 142 1.61 6.22 -12.29
C SER A 142 2.81 6.85 -13.02
N GLY A 143 4.05 6.49 -12.66
CA GLY A 143 5.28 7.10 -13.20
C GLY A 143 5.52 8.55 -12.77
N ILE A 144 4.88 9.02 -11.70
CA ILE A 144 4.96 10.41 -11.22
C ILE A 144 6.02 10.56 -10.14
N ALA A 145 6.04 9.66 -9.17
CA ALA A 145 7.06 9.63 -8.12
C ALA A 145 8.21 8.72 -8.56
N PRO A 146 9.48 9.14 -8.36
CA PRO A 146 10.60 8.30 -8.71
C PRO A 146 10.65 7.05 -7.81
N THR A 147 11.09 5.94 -8.39
CA THR A 147 11.53 4.77 -7.62
C THR A 147 13.04 4.80 -7.55
N ASP A 148 13.60 4.38 -6.41
CA ASP A 148 15.03 4.14 -6.34
C ASP A 148 15.42 3.10 -7.40
N PRO A 149 16.62 3.21 -8.00
CA PRO A 149 17.10 2.20 -8.93
C PRO A 149 17.16 0.84 -8.22
N VAL A 150 16.82 -0.21 -8.97
CA VAL A 150 17.00 -1.57 -8.49
C VAL A 150 18.50 -1.84 -8.42
N VAL A 151 19.04 -1.85 -7.20
CA VAL A 151 20.42 -2.23 -6.91
C VAL A 151 20.41 -3.60 -6.24
N LEU A 152 21.43 -4.42 -6.56
CA LEU A 152 21.66 -5.67 -5.84
C LEU A 152 21.95 -5.33 -4.38
N SER A 153 21.29 -6.05 -3.47
CA SER A 153 21.60 -5.92 -2.05
C SER A 153 22.99 -6.50 -1.78
N ASP A 154 23.71 -5.92 -0.83
CA ASP A 154 24.92 -6.55 -0.33
C ASP A 154 24.60 -7.95 0.24
N PRO A 155 25.51 -8.93 0.11
CA PRO A 155 25.31 -10.23 0.71
C PRO A 155 25.13 -10.11 2.23
N LEU A 156 24.24 -10.96 2.78
CA LEU A 156 24.01 -11.03 4.21
C LEU A 156 25.32 -11.37 4.93
N ASP A 157 25.78 -10.48 5.80
CA ASP A 157 26.89 -10.74 6.72
C ASP A 157 26.35 -11.31 8.05
N PRO A 158 26.45 -12.63 8.29
CA PRO A 158 25.95 -13.25 9.52
C PRO A 158 26.81 -12.91 10.75
N ARG A 159 27.96 -12.26 10.56
CA ARG A 159 28.83 -11.80 11.65
C ARG A 159 28.62 -10.33 11.99
N SER A 160 27.80 -9.61 11.22
CA SER A 160 27.46 -8.22 11.53
C SER A 160 26.64 -8.18 12.81
N ASP A 161 27.16 -7.46 13.81
CA ASP A 161 26.46 -7.07 15.03
C ASP A 161 25.85 -5.66 14.91
N VAL A 162 26.06 -4.99 13.77
CA VAL A 162 25.55 -3.66 13.46
C VAL A 162 24.30 -3.78 12.58
N ALA A 163 23.26 -3.04 12.94
CA ALA A 163 22.04 -2.94 12.13
C ALA A 163 22.32 -2.21 10.81
N ALA A 164 21.59 -2.59 9.76
CA ALA A 164 21.65 -1.90 8.47
C ALA A 164 21.28 -0.41 8.62
N GLU A 165 21.94 0.45 7.82
CA GLU A 165 21.63 1.88 7.81
C GLU A 165 20.16 2.13 7.40
N GLN A 166 19.57 3.18 7.97
CA GLN A 166 18.20 3.55 7.63
C GLN A 166 18.12 3.96 6.17
N LYS A 167 17.26 3.27 5.40
CA LYS A 167 16.97 3.67 4.02
C LYS A 167 16.14 4.95 4.01
N ILE A 168 16.70 6.01 3.41
CA ILE A 168 16.01 7.28 3.18
C ILE A 168 15.58 7.30 1.73
N LEU A 169 14.30 7.55 1.48
CA LEU A 169 13.80 7.73 0.12
C LEU A 169 14.42 8.97 -0.52
N THR A 170 14.86 8.81 -1.77
CA THR A 170 15.47 9.88 -2.58
C THR A 170 14.51 11.06 -2.75
N ASP A 171 13.21 10.78 -2.86
CA ASP A 171 12.15 11.78 -2.89
C ASP A 171 11.02 11.40 -1.92
N GLN A 172 10.61 12.37 -1.11
CA GLN A 172 9.54 12.24 -0.11
C GLN A 172 8.30 13.06 -0.46
N SER A 173 8.28 13.75 -1.61
CA SER A 173 7.17 14.59 -2.06
C SER A 173 5.84 13.83 -2.17
N CYS A 174 5.89 12.51 -2.40
CA CYS A 174 4.71 11.67 -2.44
C CYS A 174 3.97 11.59 -1.10
N TYR A 175 4.64 11.90 0.03
CA TYR A 175 4.01 11.98 1.35
C TYR A 175 3.23 13.28 1.60
N ASP A 176 3.37 14.29 0.74
CA ASP A 176 2.79 15.61 0.98
C ASP A 176 1.28 15.58 1.12
N GLY A 177 0.77 16.26 2.15
CA GLY A 177 -0.65 16.44 2.40
C GLY A 177 -0.92 17.79 3.03
N ARG A 178 -2.19 18.19 3.05
CA ARG A 178 -2.63 19.46 3.65
C ARG A 178 -3.01 19.24 5.12
N PHE A 179 -2.01 19.02 5.97
CA PHE A 179 -2.19 18.89 7.41
C PHE A 179 -2.01 20.26 8.07
N SER A 180 -3.13 20.87 8.49
CA SER A 180 -3.17 22.07 9.34
C SER A 180 -3.56 21.69 10.76
#